data_AF-K1UNL6-F1
#
_entry.id   AF-K1UNL6-F1
#
_cell.length_a   1.000
_cell.length_b   1.000
_cell.length_c   1.000
_cell.angle_alpha   90.00
_cell.angle_beta   90.00
_cell.angle_gamma   90.00
#
_symmetry.space_group_name_H-M   'P 1'
#
loop_
_entity.id
_entity.type
_entity.pdbx_description
1 polymer ?
#
loop_
_entity_poly.entity_id
_entity_poly.type
_entity_poly.pdbx_seq_one_letter_code
_entity_poly.pdbx_strand_id
1 'polypeptide(L)'
;TAKPVYFPLFAESVDLPYTVDYYTEQVSVVANNEKLVPRSWINEQGNDVTNKMIEYLSPLVKGVPQVPYRNGLPDYIGLSHLDVKKQKYSD
;
A
#
# COMPACT_ATOMS: atom_id res chain seq x y z
N THR A 1 30.01 6.12 13.11
CA THR A 1 28.91 5.13 13.12
C THR A 1 27.82 5.61 12.18
N ALA A 2 27.43 4.81 11.18
CA ALA A 2 26.31 5.16 10.31
C ALA A 2 25.01 5.18 11.13
N LYS A 3 24.15 6.18 10.92
CA LYS A 3 22.85 6.25 11.58
C LYS A 3 21.90 5.27 10.88
N PRO A 4 21.11 4.47 11.62
CA PRO A 4 20.11 3.60 11.01
C PRO A 4 19.02 4.42 10.30
N VAL A 5 18.59 3.93 9.15
CA VAL A 5 17.48 4.47 8.35
C VAL A 5 16.26 3.58 8.59
N TYR A 6 15.07 4.19 8.69
CA TYR A 6 13.82 3.51 9.00
C TYR A 6 12.77 3.76 7.92
N PHE A 7 11.91 2.77 7.67
CA PHE A 7 10.70 2.91 6.86
C PHE A 7 9.44 2.80 7.73
N PRO A 8 8.39 3.60 7.45
CA PRO A 8 7.08 3.35 8.03
C PRO A 8 6.47 2.07 7.41
N LEU A 9 5.93 1.23 8.26
CA LEU A 9 5.22 0.00 7.93
C LEU A 9 3.84 0.03 8.56
N PHE A 10 2.95 -0.82 8.02
CA PHE A 10 1.68 -1.13 8.63
C PHE A 10 1.61 -2.64 8.92
N ALA A 11 1.05 -3.01 10.06
CA ALA A 11 0.72 -4.38 10.44
C ALA A 11 -0.80 -4.54 10.47
N GLU A 12 -1.27 -5.70 9.99
CA GLU A 12 -2.67 -6.04 9.84
C GLU A 12 -3.06 -7.02 10.96
N SER A 13 -4.16 -6.76 11.67
CA SER A 13 -4.78 -7.78 12.53
C SER A 13 -5.93 -8.46 11.79
N VAL A 14 -5.93 -9.80 11.80
CA VAL A 14 -6.98 -10.64 11.18
C VAL A 14 -8.21 -10.73 12.08
N ASP A 15 -8.15 -10.19 13.30
CA ASP A 15 -9.30 -10.14 14.21
C ASP A 15 -10.43 -9.25 13.64
N LEU A 16 -11.67 -9.55 14.03
CA LEU A 16 -12.83 -8.71 13.73
C LEU A 16 -13.11 -7.78 14.92
N PRO A 17 -13.08 -6.44 14.74
CA PRO A 17 -12.93 -5.71 13.47
C PRO A 17 -11.49 -5.65 12.96
N TYR A 18 -11.31 -5.62 11.63
CA TYR A 18 -10.00 -5.47 10.98
C TYR A 18 -9.33 -4.16 11.43
N THR A 19 -8.14 -4.26 12.03
CA THR A 19 -7.35 -3.12 12.48
C THR A 19 -5.99 -3.06 11.78
N VAL A 20 -5.46 -1.84 11.68
CA VAL A 20 -4.15 -1.57 11.11
C VAL A 20 -3.35 -0.74 12.10
N ASP A 21 -2.17 -1.24 12.47
CA ASP A 21 -1.21 -0.54 13.33
C ASP A 21 -0.04 -0.03 12.50
N TYR A 22 0.42 1.18 12.81
CA TYR A 22 1.57 1.79 12.12
C TYR A 22 2.80 1.75 13.01
N TYR A 23 3.93 1.34 12.44
CA TYR A 23 5.21 1.27 13.14
C TYR A 23 6.36 1.59 12.18
N THR A 24 7.58 1.63 12.71
CA THR A 24 8.79 1.87 11.92
C THR A 24 9.75 0.71 12.08
N GLU A 25 10.36 0.29 10.98
CA GLU A 25 11.34 -0.80 10.96
C GLU A 25 12.61 -0.36 10.25
N GLN A 26 13.74 -0.97 10.60
CA GLN A 26 15.01 -0.64 9.97
C GLN A 26 15.02 -1.06 8.50
N VAL A 27 15.54 -0.20 7.63
CA VAL A 27 15.66 -0.47 6.18
C VAL A 27 16.42 -1.77 5.92
N SER A 28 17.48 -2.04 6.69
CA SER A 28 18.28 -3.26 6.57
C SER A 28 17.47 -4.54 6.81
N VAL A 29 16.39 -4.48 7.59
CA VAL A 29 15.50 -5.61 7.85
C VAL A 29 14.54 -5.81 6.69
N VAL A 30 13.97 -4.74 6.13
CA VAL A 30 12.93 -4.87 5.08
C VAL A 30 13.46 -4.98 3.66
N ALA A 31 14.63 -4.40 3.36
CA ALA A 31 15.10 -4.22 1.98
C ALA A 31 15.30 -5.52 1.19
N ASN A 32 15.44 -6.66 1.86
CA ASN A 32 15.64 -7.98 1.23
C ASN A 32 14.47 -8.95 1.47
N ASN A 33 13.32 -8.47 1.96
CA ASN A 33 12.18 -9.32 2.29
C ASN A 33 10.98 -9.02 1.38
N GLU A 34 10.38 -10.06 0.82
CA GLU A 34 9.16 -9.99 0.01
C GLU A 34 8.03 -10.77 0.69
N LYS A 35 6.81 -10.20 0.67
CA LYS A 35 5.60 -10.90 1.13
C LYS A 35 5.01 -11.70 -0.03
N LEU A 36 5.30 -12.99 -0.08
CA LEU A 36 4.79 -13.90 -1.11
C LEU A 36 3.34 -14.33 -0.81
N VAL A 37 2.56 -14.55 -1.86
CA VAL A 37 1.22 -15.16 -1.75
C VAL A 37 1.39 -16.67 -1.53
N PRO A 38 0.85 -17.24 -0.45
CA PRO A 38 0.94 -18.68 -0.21
C PRO A 38 0.26 -19.49 -1.33
N ARG A 39 0.89 -20.60 -1.77
CA ARG A 39 0.27 -21.48 -2.80
C ARG A 39 -1.11 -22.00 -2.40
N SER A 40 -1.35 -22.18 -1.10
CA SER A 40 -2.64 -22.61 -0.53
C SER A 40 -3.76 -21.58 -0.67
N TRP A 41 -3.43 -20.35 -1.08
CA TRP A 41 -4.39 -19.29 -1.36
C TRP A 41 -4.86 -19.30 -2.81
N ILE A 42 -4.25 -20.12 -3.65
CA ILE A 42 -4.61 -20.34 -5.06
C ILE A 42 -5.23 -21.74 -5.16
N ASN A 43 -6.30 -21.88 -5.93
CA ASN A 43 -6.97 -23.15 -6.14
C ASN A 43 -6.03 -24.21 -6.78
N GLU A 44 -6.43 -25.47 -6.76
CA GLU A 44 -5.60 -26.58 -7.27
C GLU A 44 -5.24 -26.39 -8.75
N GLN A 45 -6.21 -25.93 -9.55
CA GLN A 45 -6.07 -25.68 -10.99
C GLN A 45 -5.14 -24.50 -11.31
N GLY A 46 -4.83 -23.63 -10.33
CA GLY A 46 -3.95 -22.48 -10.51
C GLY A 46 -4.58 -21.30 -11.25
N ASN A 47 -5.90 -21.29 -11.45
CA ASN A 47 -6.62 -20.28 -12.23
C ASN A 47 -7.57 -19.40 -11.38
N ASP A 48 -7.71 -19.68 -10.10
CA ASP A 48 -8.57 -18.92 -9.19
C ASP A 48 -8.01 -18.90 -7.76
N VAL A 49 -8.59 -18.07 -6.91
CA VAL A 49 -8.20 -17.87 -5.51
C VAL A 49 -9.09 -18.69 -4.56
N THR A 50 -8.58 -18.99 -3.37
CA THR A 50 -9.35 -19.66 -2.32
C THR A 50 -10.00 -18.64 -1.38
N ASN A 51 -10.95 -19.08 -0.55
CA ASN A 51 -11.60 -18.22 0.46
C ASN A 51 -10.60 -17.52 1.39
N LYS A 52 -9.44 -18.13 1.66
CA LYS A 52 -8.38 -17.51 2.48
C LYS A 52 -7.87 -16.20 1.86
N MET A 53 -7.73 -16.16 0.54
CA MET A 53 -7.33 -14.95 -0.17
C MET A 53 -8.45 -13.91 -0.17
N ILE A 54 -9.71 -14.35 -0.29
CA ILE A 54 -10.86 -13.45 -0.23
C ILE A 54 -10.95 -12.79 1.14
N GLU A 55 -10.82 -13.55 2.22
CA GLU A 55 -10.81 -13.05 3.60
C GLU A 55 -9.69 -12.02 3.81
N TYR A 56 -8.50 -12.28 3.24
CA TYR A 56 -7.36 -11.37 3.29
C TYR A 56 -7.58 -10.06 2.51
N LEU A 57 -8.08 -10.16 1.27
CA LEU A 57 -8.20 -9.00 0.37
C LEU A 57 -9.45 -8.14 0.63
N SER A 58 -10.54 -8.75 1.09
CA SER A 58 -11.83 -8.06 1.30
C SER A 58 -11.74 -6.78 2.14
N PRO A 59 -11.06 -6.76 3.31
CA PRO A 59 -10.92 -5.53 4.07
C PRO A 59 -10.03 -4.48 3.39
N LEU A 60 -9.07 -4.88 2.55
CA LEU A 60 -8.12 -3.97 1.88
C LEU A 60 -8.75 -3.14 0.76
N VAL A 61 -9.74 -3.72 0.07
CA VAL A 61 -10.45 -3.05 -1.04
C VAL A 61 -11.75 -2.39 -0.60
N LYS A 62 -12.02 -2.37 0.71
CA LYS A 62 -13.28 -1.86 1.24
C LYS A 62 -13.30 -0.33 1.21
N GLY A 63 -14.33 0.21 0.57
CA GLY A 63 -14.59 1.64 0.49
C GLY A 63 -14.27 2.21 -0.88
N VAL A 64 -15.08 3.18 -1.31
CA VAL A 64 -14.87 3.90 -2.57
C VAL A 64 -14.51 5.33 -2.22
N PRO A 65 -13.35 5.85 -2.67
CA PRO A 65 -12.99 7.23 -2.41
C PRO A 65 -14.01 8.16 -3.09
N GLN A 66 -14.53 9.11 -2.33
CA GLN A 66 -15.37 10.18 -2.89
C GLN A 66 -14.45 11.22 -3.51
N VAL A 67 -14.40 11.25 -4.84
CA VAL A 67 -13.59 12.21 -5.60
C VAL A 67 -14.48 13.39 -6.00
N PRO A 68 -14.08 14.65 -5.77
CA PRO A 68 -14.84 15.80 -6.26
C PRO A 68 -14.86 15.83 -7.79
N TYR A 69 -15.97 16.30 -8.38
CA TYR A 69 -16.13 16.44 -9.83
C TYR A 69 -16.42 17.90 -10.20
N ARG A 70 -15.87 18.36 -11.32
CA ARG A 70 -16.13 19.66 -11.91
C ARG A 70 -16.29 19.51 -13.42
N ASN A 71 -17.38 20.02 -13.97
CA ASN A 71 -17.70 19.95 -15.41
C ASN A 71 -17.66 18.52 -15.99
N GLY A 72 -18.10 17.52 -15.22
CA GLY A 72 -18.14 16.12 -15.65
C GLY A 72 -16.79 15.38 -15.57
N LEU A 73 -15.74 16.00 -15.05
CA LEU A 73 -14.42 15.39 -14.87
C LEU A 73 -14.01 15.39 -13.38
N PRO A 74 -13.21 14.42 -12.91
CA PRO A 74 -12.63 14.47 -11.57
C PRO A 74 -11.78 15.73 -11.36
N ASP A 75 -11.98 16.42 -10.25
CA ASP A 75 -11.33 17.68 -9.88
C ASP A 75 -9.98 17.40 -9.20
N TYR A 76 -8.95 17.14 -10.01
CA TYR A 76 -7.59 16.88 -9.53
C TYR A 76 -6.86 18.17 -9.08
N ILE A 77 -5.94 18.03 -8.12
CA ILE A 77 -5.10 19.15 -7.67
C ILE A 77 -4.10 19.59 -8.75
N GLY A 78 -3.93 20.90 -8.91
CA GLY A 78 -2.92 21.46 -9.80
C GLY A 78 -1.49 21.27 -9.27
N LEU A 79 -0.61 20.69 -10.10
CA LEU A 79 0.78 20.36 -9.73
C LEU A 79 1.79 21.44 -10.13
N SER A 80 1.38 22.70 -10.28
CA SER A 80 2.25 23.79 -10.77
C SER A 80 3.47 24.08 -9.89
N HIS A 81 3.42 23.69 -8.62
CA HIS A 81 4.53 23.81 -7.67
C HIS A 81 5.58 22.69 -7.80
N LEU A 82 5.30 21.63 -8.57
CA LEU A 82 6.24 20.54 -8.87
C LEU A 82 7.09 20.82 -10.12
N ASP A 83 7.03 22.03 -10.67
CA ASP A 83 7.82 22.46 -11.82
C ASP A 83 9.33 22.26 -11.56
N VAL A 84 9.92 21.27 -12.23
CA VAL A 84 11.31 20.83 -12.09
C VAL A 84 12.30 21.99 -12.25
N LYS A 85 11.96 22.99 -13.09
CA LYS A 85 12.80 24.17 -13.32
C LYS A 85 12.94 25.08 -12.10
N LYS A 86 12.05 24.93 -11.11
CA LYS A 86 12.03 25.71 -9.86
C LYS A 86 12.51 24.91 -8.66
N GLN A 87 12.85 23.64 -8.84
CA GLN A 87 13.31 22.79 -7.76
C GLN A 87 14.78 23.09 -7.45
N LYS A 88 15.11 23.23 -6.17
CA LYS A 88 16.46 23.52 -5.67
C LYS A 88 17.42 22.33 -5.84
N TYR A 89 16.85 21.14 -6.00
CA TYR A 89 17.56 19.90 -6.28
C TYR A 89 17.03 19.38 -7.61
N SER A 90 17.84 19.52 -8.65
CA SER A 90 17.75 18.65 -9.82
C SER A 90 18.92 17.69 -9.69
N ASP A 91 18.65 16.39 -9.71
CA ASP A 91 19.73 15.41 -9.88
C ASP A 91 20.56 15.70 -11.15
#